data_AF-A0A950L2I1-F1
#
_entry.id   AF-A0A950L2I1-F1
#
_cell.length_a   1.000
_cell.length_b   1.000
_cell.length_c   1.000
_cell.angle_alpha   90.00
_cell.angle_beta   90.00
_cell.angle_gamma   90.00
#
_symmetry.space_group_name_H-M   'P 1'
#
loop_
_entity.id
_entity.type
_entity.pdbx_description
1 polymer ?
#
loop_
_entity_poly.entity_id
_entity_poly.type
_entity_poly.pdbx_seq_one_letter_code
_entity_poly.pdbx_strand_id
1 'polypeptide(L)'
;MSDADFRLIDRYGSAKAQLMRELSRAIENVNYTQSDWVKRLGIKQSEISALKHRDASRFSVDRLLRLLSRLQQDVTIDVVRAGVGDISVSTRPRTLSELRLASSFDEILTNEPGLVLISGSSTSGRTTVLHAILESHRKHDDVILFSNNESHPKVSTIEFDVDDEIHRREIQRANVIGIDSIGPGKASPYTALWLAENARVYTIIDAPDGKRGLDAFIAQMGPPRFAINSDMVLGKLRAIIALRRYAAADGRGWVLGAEVSRPKPSEKRYSLAVMHSFEEDESRLMAEGRINHQLPRPIQHGPIEDAAQAKLFLDELGRQLSTDFSVSVDDDDSLSLDIDDELTGRRVSVTLTRDRNRRRYDVMMTTEEEDWDIESRGRVPETRVFGAPSDLDYIIRLSRNFFRRAQS
;
A
#
# COMPACT_ATOMS: atom_id res chain seq x y z
N MET A 1 -45.96 -38.34 0.33
CA MET A 1 -45.13 -37.20 -0.10
C MET A 1 -45.82 -36.57 -1.30
N SER A 2 -46.09 -35.27 -1.23
CA SER A 2 -46.91 -34.57 -2.22
C SER A 2 -46.05 -34.02 -3.37
N ASP A 3 -46.67 -33.71 -4.50
CA ASP A 3 -46.01 -33.11 -5.69
C ASP A 3 -45.35 -31.74 -5.39
N ALA A 4 -45.70 -31.12 -4.26
CA ALA A 4 -45.04 -29.93 -3.73
C ALA A 4 -43.66 -30.23 -3.10
N ASP A 5 -43.46 -31.44 -2.56
CA ASP A 5 -42.19 -31.87 -1.96
C ASP A 5 -41.13 -32.16 -3.03
N PHE A 6 -41.54 -32.64 -4.23
CA PHE A 6 -40.64 -32.83 -5.37
C PHE A 6 -40.14 -31.49 -5.96
N ARG A 7 -40.96 -30.43 -5.90
CA ARG A 7 -40.61 -29.11 -6.44
C ARG A 7 -39.63 -28.31 -5.57
N LEU A 8 -39.42 -28.72 -4.31
CA LEU A 8 -38.40 -28.13 -3.43
C LEU A 8 -37.02 -28.78 -3.61
N ILE A 9 -36.96 -30.04 -4.03
CA ILE A 9 -35.71 -30.79 -4.24
C ILE A 9 -35.00 -30.33 -5.53
N ASP A 10 -35.74 -29.91 -6.55
CA ASP A 10 -35.18 -29.47 -7.84
C ASP A 10 -34.59 -28.03 -7.81
N ARG A 11 -35.05 -27.19 -6.87
CA ARG A 11 -34.64 -25.76 -6.78
C ARG A 11 -33.32 -25.53 -6.05
N TYR A 12 -32.91 -26.45 -5.19
CA TYR A 12 -31.60 -26.44 -4.51
C TYR A 12 -30.63 -27.48 -5.07
N GLY A 13 -31.13 -28.42 -5.87
CA GLY A 13 -30.32 -29.45 -6.54
C GLY A 13 -29.28 -28.85 -7.49
N SER A 14 -29.60 -27.81 -8.25
CA SER A 14 -28.69 -27.20 -9.23
C SER A 14 -27.51 -26.45 -8.58
N ALA A 15 -27.77 -25.58 -7.61
CA ALA A 15 -26.73 -24.81 -6.90
C ALA A 15 -25.75 -25.72 -6.17
N LYS A 16 -26.30 -26.67 -5.42
CA LYS A 16 -25.54 -27.62 -4.62
C LYS A 16 -24.71 -28.56 -5.50
N ALA A 17 -25.30 -29.05 -6.60
CA ALA A 17 -24.59 -29.89 -7.56
C ALA A 17 -23.49 -29.12 -8.32
N GLN A 18 -23.69 -27.83 -8.61
CA GLN A 18 -22.66 -26.99 -9.24
C GLN A 18 -21.51 -26.68 -8.29
N LEU A 19 -21.80 -26.26 -7.05
CA LEU A 19 -20.77 -26.07 -6.04
C LEU A 19 -19.99 -27.35 -5.80
N MET A 20 -20.68 -28.50 -5.76
CA MET A 20 -20.05 -29.81 -5.65
C MET A 20 -19.15 -30.11 -6.85
N ARG A 21 -19.64 -29.88 -8.08
CA ARG A 21 -18.89 -30.12 -9.32
C ARG A 21 -17.63 -29.28 -9.40
N GLU A 22 -17.70 -28.00 -9.03
CA GLU A 22 -16.55 -27.11 -9.00
C GLU A 22 -15.55 -27.52 -7.90
N LEU A 23 -16.04 -27.92 -6.72
CA LEU A 23 -15.15 -28.45 -5.66
C LEU A 23 -14.43 -29.73 -6.10
N SER A 24 -15.15 -30.66 -6.72
CA SER A 24 -14.58 -31.91 -7.23
C SER A 24 -13.55 -31.64 -8.30
N ARG A 25 -13.82 -30.72 -9.25
CA ARG A 25 -12.84 -30.30 -10.26
C ARG A 25 -11.59 -29.69 -9.63
N ALA A 26 -11.75 -28.79 -8.66
CA ALA A 26 -10.62 -28.18 -7.96
C ALA A 26 -9.77 -29.23 -7.23
N ILE A 27 -10.41 -30.26 -6.66
CA ILE A 27 -9.74 -31.38 -6.00
C ILE A 27 -9.06 -32.33 -7.01
N GLU A 28 -9.66 -32.55 -8.17
CA GLU A 28 -9.17 -33.42 -9.25
C GLU A 28 -7.98 -32.79 -9.99
N ASN A 29 -7.94 -31.47 -10.13
CA ASN A 29 -6.90 -30.75 -10.87
C ASN A 29 -5.56 -30.64 -10.12
N VAL A 30 -5.51 -31.03 -8.85
CA VAL A 30 -4.29 -30.97 -8.04
C VAL A 30 -3.91 -32.39 -7.58
N ASN A 31 -2.66 -32.79 -7.84
CA ASN A 31 -2.13 -34.13 -7.53
C ASN A 31 -1.84 -34.33 -6.03
N TYR A 32 -2.81 -34.03 -5.17
CA TYR A 32 -2.72 -34.28 -3.74
C TYR A 32 -3.34 -35.61 -3.34
N THR A 33 -2.71 -36.25 -2.35
CA THR A 33 -3.27 -37.45 -1.72
C THR A 33 -4.52 -37.07 -0.91
N GLN A 34 -5.36 -38.05 -0.59
CA GLN A 34 -6.52 -37.78 0.28
C GLN A 34 -6.08 -37.24 1.65
N SER A 35 -4.94 -37.69 2.18
CA SER A 35 -4.40 -37.19 3.45
C SER A 35 -3.97 -35.72 3.40
N ASP A 36 -3.46 -35.24 2.27
CA ASP A 36 -3.06 -33.84 2.11
C ASP A 36 -4.29 -32.94 2.06
N TRP A 37 -5.34 -33.39 1.37
CA TRP A 37 -6.63 -32.72 1.36
C TRP A 37 -7.29 -32.67 2.74
N VAL A 38 -7.15 -33.71 3.57
CA VAL A 38 -7.66 -33.71 4.97
C VAL A 38 -7.03 -32.56 5.75
N LYS A 39 -5.71 -32.43 5.66
CA LYS A 39 -4.95 -31.40 6.37
C LYS A 39 -5.30 -30.00 5.87
N ARG A 40 -5.37 -29.82 4.55
CA ARG A 40 -5.60 -28.51 3.91
C ARG A 40 -7.03 -28.00 4.10
N LEU A 41 -8.03 -28.87 3.94
CA LEU A 41 -9.44 -28.50 4.06
C LEU A 41 -9.98 -28.62 5.48
N GLY A 42 -9.28 -29.29 6.39
CA GLY A 42 -9.73 -29.54 7.76
C GLY A 42 -11.04 -30.34 7.81
N ILE A 43 -11.15 -31.38 6.98
CA ILE A 43 -12.33 -32.28 6.89
C ILE A 43 -11.92 -33.74 6.98
N LYS A 44 -12.89 -34.64 7.23
CA LYS A 44 -12.61 -36.07 7.34
C LYS A 44 -12.28 -36.69 5.98
N GLN A 45 -11.48 -37.76 5.98
CA GLN A 45 -11.14 -38.49 4.74
C GLN A 45 -12.39 -39.03 4.02
N SER A 46 -13.41 -39.45 4.76
CA SER A 46 -14.70 -39.88 4.21
C SER A 46 -15.46 -38.76 3.50
N GLU A 47 -15.26 -37.50 3.91
CA GLU A 47 -15.81 -36.33 3.23
C GLU A 47 -15.06 -36.07 1.92
N ILE A 48 -13.74 -36.24 1.88
CA ILE A 48 -12.96 -36.08 0.63
C ILE A 48 -13.33 -37.15 -0.39
N SER A 49 -13.53 -38.39 0.05
CA SER A 49 -14.05 -39.45 -0.80
C SER A 49 -15.42 -39.09 -1.38
N ALA A 50 -16.33 -38.58 -0.54
CA ALA A 50 -17.64 -38.11 -1.00
C ALA A 50 -17.55 -36.93 -1.97
N LEU A 51 -16.60 -36.00 -1.79
CA LEU A 51 -16.32 -34.91 -2.74
C LEU A 51 -15.79 -35.45 -4.07
N LYS A 52 -14.85 -36.39 -4.07
CA LYS A 52 -14.32 -37.03 -5.29
C LYS A 52 -15.40 -37.79 -6.06
N HIS A 53 -16.33 -38.43 -5.35
CA HIS A 53 -17.44 -39.16 -5.97
C HIS A 53 -18.69 -38.32 -6.21
N ARG A 54 -18.61 -36.98 -6.00
CA ARG A 54 -19.70 -36.02 -6.24
C ARG A 54 -20.98 -36.35 -5.45
N ASP A 55 -20.85 -37.01 -4.29
CA ASP A 55 -21.97 -37.34 -3.40
C ASP A 55 -22.41 -36.11 -2.59
N ALA A 56 -23.29 -35.31 -3.20
CA ALA A 56 -23.78 -34.07 -2.62
C ALA A 56 -24.65 -34.30 -1.36
N SER A 57 -25.17 -35.51 -1.12
CA SER A 57 -26.10 -35.78 -0.01
C SER A 57 -25.49 -35.48 1.36
N ARG A 58 -24.16 -35.63 1.49
CA ARG A 58 -23.41 -35.49 2.75
C ARG A 58 -23.02 -34.06 3.12
N PHE A 59 -23.26 -33.09 2.23
CA PHE A 59 -22.84 -31.70 2.44
C PHE A 59 -24.04 -30.78 2.45
N SER A 60 -24.03 -29.76 3.29
CA SER A 60 -24.94 -28.61 3.12
C SER A 60 -24.31 -27.59 2.15
N VAL A 61 -25.13 -26.72 1.55
CA VAL A 61 -24.65 -25.63 0.69
C VAL A 61 -23.63 -24.75 1.43
N ASP A 62 -23.90 -24.37 2.68
CA ASP A 62 -22.96 -23.61 3.51
C ASP A 62 -21.65 -24.37 3.77
N ARG A 63 -21.71 -25.70 3.87
CA ARG A 63 -20.50 -26.51 4.05
C ARG A 63 -19.68 -26.52 2.76
N LEU A 64 -20.30 -26.63 1.59
CA LEU A 64 -19.61 -26.51 0.31
C LEU A 64 -18.99 -25.13 0.11
N LEU A 65 -19.72 -24.05 0.44
CA LEU A 65 -19.22 -22.68 0.40
C LEU A 65 -18.00 -22.47 1.30
N ARG A 66 -18.05 -22.94 2.55
CA ARG A 66 -16.89 -22.87 3.45
C ARG A 66 -15.69 -23.65 2.93
N LEU A 67 -15.92 -24.78 2.26
CA LEU A 67 -14.84 -25.55 1.65
C LEU A 67 -14.22 -24.80 0.46
N LEU A 68 -15.03 -24.15 -0.39
CA LEU A 68 -14.54 -23.28 -1.46
C LEU A 68 -13.73 -22.10 -0.91
N SER A 69 -14.21 -21.47 0.16
CA SER A 69 -13.45 -20.40 0.83
C SER A 69 -12.14 -20.90 1.43
N ARG A 70 -12.09 -22.13 1.95
CA ARG A 70 -10.84 -22.77 2.43
C ARG A 70 -9.89 -23.14 1.30
N LEU A 71 -10.41 -23.41 0.10
CA LEU A 71 -9.62 -23.56 -1.12
C LEU A 71 -9.10 -22.22 -1.64
N GLN A 72 -9.51 -21.09 -1.04
CA GLN A 72 -9.18 -19.72 -1.46
C GLN A 72 -9.51 -19.46 -2.94
N GLN A 73 -10.45 -20.20 -3.51
CA GLN A 73 -10.95 -19.94 -4.85
C GLN A 73 -12.04 -18.87 -4.79
N ASP A 74 -11.93 -17.87 -5.64
CA ASP A 74 -12.96 -16.86 -5.84
C ASP A 74 -14.15 -17.51 -6.57
N VAL A 75 -15.24 -17.76 -5.84
CA VAL A 75 -16.47 -18.36 -6.38
C VAL A 75 -17.56 -17.30 -6.42
N THR A 76 -17.91 -16.85 -7.63
CA THR A 76 -19.12 -16.04 -7.85
C THR A 76 -20.31 -16.98 -8.02
N ILE A 77 -21.37 -16.78 -7.22
CA ILE A 77 -22.68 -17.41 -7.44
C ILE A 77 -23.61 -16.35 -8.02
N ASP A 78 -23.88 -16.42 -9.33
CA ASP A 78 -24.88 -15.57 -9.97
C ASP A 78 -26.26 -16.23 -9.85
N VAL A 79 -27.18 -15.60 -9.11
CA VAL A 79 -28.57 -16.06 -8.94
C VAL A 79 -29.49 -15.23 -9.82
N VAL A 80 -29.88 -15.79 -10.97
CA VAL A 80 -30.81 -15.15 -11.91
C VAL A 80 -32.24 -15.65 -11.65
N ARG A 81 -33.23 -14.74 -11.57
CA ARG A 81 -34.68 -15.05 -11.65
C ARG A 81 -35.23 -14.49 -12.98
N ALA A 82 -36.13 -15.12 -13.74
CA ALA A 82 -36.68 -16.47 -13.74
C ALA A 82 -37.12 -16.77 -15.18
N GLY A 83 -36.69 -17.92 -15.68
CA GLY A 83 -36.99 -18.45 -17.01
C GLY A 83 -35.96 -19.54 -17.30
N VAL A 84 -36.11 -20.70 -16.64
CA VAL A 84 -35.12 -21.80 -16.58
C VAL A 84 -33.91 -21.47 -15.69
N GLY A 85 -33.82 -22.20 -14.57
CA GLY A 85 -32.93 -21.90 -13.45
C GLY A 85 -31.52 -22.43 -13.60
N ASP A 86 -30.69 -21.70 -14.36
CA ASP A 86 -29.24 -21.85 -14.26
C ASP A 86 -28.69 -20.82 -13.26
N ILE A 87 -28.23 -21.33 -12.12
CA ILE A 87 -27.18 -20.65 -11.35
C ILE A 87 -25.90 -20.87 -12.17
N SER A 88 -25.08 -19.84 -12.39
CA SER A 88 -23.78 -20.05 -13.04
C SER A 88 -22.69 -19.73 -12.05
N VAL A 89 -21.93 -20.74 -11.66
CA VAL A 89 -20.69 -20.56 -10.92
C VAL A 89 -19.58 -20.38 -11.95
N SER A 90 -19.03 -19.17 -12.03
CA SER A 90 -17.93 -18.87 -12.95
C SER A 90 -16.60 -18.89 -12.21
N THR A 91 -15.68 -19.73 -12.69
CA THR A 91 -14.28 -19.83 -12.22
C THR A 91 -13.31 -19.01 -13.08
N ARG A 92 -13.82 -18.26 -14.07
CA ARG A 92 -12.99 -17.37 -14.87
C ARG A 92 -12.80 -16.03 -14.14
N PRO A 93 -11.62 -15.40 -14.25
CA PRO A 93 -11.44 -14.03 -13.82
C PRO A 93 -12.48 -13.13 -14.49
N ARG A 94 -13.05 -12.21 -13.70
CA ARG A 94 -13.89 -11.16 -14.25
C ARG A 94 -13.04 -10.24 -15.11
N THR A 95 -13.61 -9.73 -16.19
CA THR A 95 -12.99 -8.67 -16.99
C THR A 95 -13.14 -7.33 -16.28
N LEU A 96 -12.28 -6.37 -16.62
CA LEU A 96 -12.37 -5.00 -16.08
C LEU A 96 -13.73 -4.35 -16.39
N SER A 97 -14.29 -4.62 -17.58
CA SER A 97 -15.62 -4.16 -17.97
C SER A 97 -16.73 -4.76 -17.10
N GLU A 98 -16.64 -6.04 -16.74
CA GLU A 98 -17.58 -6.69 -15.81
C GLU A 98 -17.47 -6.16 -14.38
N LEU A 99 -16.28 -5.71 -13.98
CA LEU A 99 -16.07 -5.03 -12.70
C LEU A 99 -16.50 -3.56 -12.73
N ARG A 100 -16.91 -3.04 -13.90
CA ARG A 100 -17.27 -1.63 -14.12
C ARG A 100 -16.20 -0.65 -13.65
N LEU A 101 -14.94 -1.07 -13.75
CA LEU A 101 -13.81 -0.18 -13.48
C LEU A 101 -13.73 0.82 -14.65
N ALA A 102 -13.54 2.09 -14.30
CA ALA A 102 -13.55 3.19 -15.27
C ALA A 102 -12.38 3.10 -16.27
N SER A 103 -12.51 3.76 -17.41
CA SER A 103 -11.46 3.89 -18.43
C SER A 103 -10.16 4.52 -17.91
N SER A 104 -10.19 5.16 -16.74
CA SER A 104 -8.97 5.59 -16.03
C SER A 104 -8.05 4.42 -15.66
N PHE A 105 -8.55 3.17 -15.67
CA PHE A 105 -7.70 1.99 -15.58
C PHE A 105 -6.93 1.72 -16.86
N ASP A 106 -7.47 2.00 -18.05
CA ASP A 106 -6.79 1.72 -19.32
C ASP A 106 -5.44 2.43 -19.38
N GLU A 107 -5.39 3.69 -18.94
CA GLU A 107 -4.15 4.45 -18.82
C GLU A 107 -3.17 3.87 -17.78
N ILE A 108 -3.67 3.24 -16.71
CA ILE A 108 -2.81 2.55 -15.73
C ILE A 108 -2.18 1.31 -16.37
N LEU A 109 -2.96 0.59 -17.17
CA LEU A 109 -2.54 -0.63 -17.86
C LEU A 109 -1.52 -0.32 -18.95
N THR A 110 -1.64 0.81 -19.64
CA THR A 110 -0.72 1.21 -20.71
C THR A 110 0.59 1.84 -20.23
N ASN A 111 0.80 2.00 -18.92
CA ASN A 111 1.99 2.67 -18.39
C ASN A 111 3.29 1.91 -18.68
N GLU A 112 4.39 2.66 -18.75
CA GLU A 112 5.75 2.11 -18.73
C GLU A 112 6.03 1.29 -17.45
N PRO A 113 7.10 0.46 -17.45
CA PRO A 113 7.55 -0.29 -16.28
C PRO A 113 7.50 0.53 -14.99
N GLY A 114 7.07 -0.13 -13.90
CA GLY A 114 6.85 0.51 -12.62
C GLY A 114 5.88 -0.26 -11.74
N LEU A 115 5.60 0.32 -10.57
CA LEU A 115 4.84 -0.32 -9.49
C LEU A 115 3.42 0.25 -9.41
N VAL A 116 2.43 -0.62 -9.37
CA VAL A 116 1.03 -0.29 -9.07
C VAL A 116 0.61 -1.02 -7.80
N LEU A 117 0.20 -0.25 -6.79
CA LEU A 117 -0.29 -0.79 -5.52
C LEU A 117 -1.81 -0.93 -5.55
N ILE A 118 -2.31 -2.10 -5.17
CA ILE A 118 -3.75 -2.37 -5.03
C ILE A 118 -4.03 -2.54 -3.53
N SER A 119 -4.62 -1.51 -2.91
CA SER A 119 -5.01 -1.52 -1.50
C SER A 119 -6.52 -1.73 -1.32
N GLY A 120 -6.92 -2.03 -0.10
CA GLY A 120 -8.28 -2.37 0.30
C GLY A 120 -8.27 -3.40 1.43
N SER A 121 -9.41 -3.60 2.09
CA SER A 121 -9.56 -4.62 3.14
C SER A 121 -9.52 -6.05 2.58
N SER A 122 -9.45 -7.07 3.44
CA SER A 122 -9.52 -8.50 3.07
C SER A 122 -10.71 -8.87 2.18
N THR A 123 -11.86 -8.19 2.35
CA THR A 123 -13.08 -8.49 1.59
C THR A 123 -13.30 -7.59 0.38
N SER A 124 -12.42 -6.63 0.11
CA SER A 124 -12.61 -5.57 -0.90
C SER A 124 -12.52 -6.04 -2.36
N GLY A 125 -12.06 -7.27 -2.62
CA GLY A 125 -11.96 -7.81 -3.99
C GLY A 125 -10.64 -7.53 -4.70
N ARG A 126 -9.56 -7.22 -3.96
CA ARG A 126 -8.21 -6.93 -4.52
C ARG A 126 -7.68 -8.03 -5.42
N THR A 127 -7.80 -9.28 -5.00
CA THR A 127 -7.40 -10.46 -5.78
C THR A 127 -8.17 -10.53 -7.09
N THR A 128 -9.49 -10.38 -7.04
CA THR A 128 -10.34 -10.35 -8.24
C THR A 128 -9.94 -9.23 -9.21
N VAL A 129 -9.64 -8.02 -8.70
CA VAL A 129 -9.17 -6.89 -9.53
C VAL A 129 -7.79 -7.15 -10.12
N LEU A 130 -6.84 -7.67 -9.33
CA LEU A 130 -5.52 -8.05 -9.81
C LEU A 130 -5.63 -9.06 -10.97
N HIS A 131 -6.42 -10.11 -10.81
CA HIS A 131 -6.63 -11.09 -11.87
C HIS A 131 -7.30 -10.52 -13.11
N ALA A 132 -8.25 -9.60 -12.95
CA ALA A 132 -8.86 -8.89 -14.07
C ALA A 132 -7.85 -8.05 -14.86
N ILE A 133 -6.95 -7.36 -14.14
CA ILE A 133 -5.84 -6.59 -14.71
C ILE A 133 -4.90 -7.52 -15.50
N LEU A 134 -4.44 -8.61 -14.88
CA LEU A 134 -3.51 -9.55 -15.52
C LEU A 134 -4.12 -10.23 -16.75
N GLU A 135 -5.39 -10.62 -16.71
CA GLU A 135 -6.09 -11.20 -17.85
C GLU A 135 -6.26 -10.19 -18.99
N SER A 136 -6.40 -8.88 -18.69
CA SER A 136 -6.46 -7.84 -19.72
C SER A 136 -5.14 -7.70 -20.48
N HIS A 137 -4.01 -7.84 -19.80
CA HIS A 137 -2.66 -7.80 -20.39
C HIS A 137 -2.33 -9.01 -21.23
N ARG A 138 -2.82 -10.19 -20.82
CA ARG A 138 -2.46 -11.47 -21.42
C ARG A 138 -2.64 -11.56 -22.94
N LYS A 139 -3.55 -10.76 -23.51
CA LYS A 139 -3.76 -10.72 -24.98
C LYS A 139 -2.56 -10.18 -25.75
N HIS A 140 -1.71 -9.40 -25.12
CA HIS A 140 -0.66 -8.62 -25.77
C HIS A 140 0.71 -8.75 -25.11
N ASP A 141 0.76 -9.25 -23.87
CA ASP A 141 1.95 -9.25 -23.04
C ASP A 141 2.24 -10.64 -22.46
N ASP A 142 3.52 -10.91 -22.20
CA ASP A 142 3.94 -12.02 -21.34
C ASP A 142 3.68 -11.66 -19.87
N VAL A 143 2.76 -12.41 -19.24
CA VAL A 143 2.25 -12.14 -17.89
C VAL A 143 2.67 -13.25 -16.94
N ILE A 144 3.33 -12.89 -15.84
CA ILE A 144 3.63 -13.79 -14.72
C ILE A 144 2.82 -13.38 -13.49
N LEU A 145 2.38 -14.36 -12.71
CA LEU A 145 1.80 -14.13 -11.39
C LEU A 145 2.64 -14.84 -10.35
N PHE A 146 3.16 -14.10 -9.38
CA PHE A 146 3.66 -14.70 -8.17
C PHE A 146 2.54 -14.78 -7.15
N SER A 147 2.26 -15.99 -6.71
CA SER A 147 1.23 -16.24 -5.70
C SER A 147 1.67 -17.35 -4.77
N ASN A 148 1.34 -17.19 -3.50
CA ASN A 148 1.44 -18.26 -2.52
C ASN A 148 0.28 -19.27 -2.65
N ASN A 149 -0.61 -19.10 -3.64
CA ASN A 149 -1.74 -19.97 -3.93
C ASN A 149 -1.72 -20.41 -5.40
N GLU A 150 -1.52 -21.71 -5.65
CA GLU A 150 -1.42 -22.34 -6.98
C GLU A 150 -2.73 -22.39 -7.81
N SER A 151 -3.53 -21.34 -7.83
CA SER A 151 -4.92 -21.43 -8.33
C SER A 151 -5.31 -20.43 -9.39
N HIS A 152 -4.37 -20.00 -10.23
CA HIS A 152 -4.71 -19.34 -11.48
C HIS A 152 -4.46 -20.24 -12.70
N PRO A 153 -5.50 -20.86 -13.30
CA PRO A 153 -5.34 -21.90 -14.34
C PRO A 153 -4.82 -21.39 -15.69
N LYS A 154 -4.46 -20.10 -15.76
CA LYS A 154 -4.33 -19.34 -17.00
C LYS A 154 -3.15 -18.36 -17.01
N VAL A 155 -2.45 -18.17 -15.90
CA VAL A 155 -1.25 -17.31 -15.83
C VAL A 155 -0.12 -18.19 -15.30
N SER A 156 1.08 -18.09 -15.85
CA SER A 156 2.26 -18.77 -15.31
C SER A 156 2.44 -18.33 -13.87
N THR A 157 2.22 -19.27 -12.95
CA THR A 157 2.24 -19.01 -11.52
C THR A 157 3.55 -19.53 -10.96
N ILE A 158 4.34 -18.65 -10.34
CA ILE A 158 5.62 -18.99 -9.73
C ILE A 158 5.47 -18.85 -8.22
N GLU A 159 5.85 -19.88 -7.46
CA GLU A 159 5.88 -19.84 -6.00
C GLU A 159 7.06 -18.98 -5.52
N PHE A 160 6.91 -18.29 -4.38
CA PHE A 160 7.86 -17.27 -3.91
C PHE A 160 9.21 -17.79 -3.38
N ASP A 161 9.52 -19.08 -3.52
CA ASP A 161 10.68 -19.73 -2.89
C ASP A 161 11.51 -20.55 -3.88
N VAL A 162 11.87 -19.95 -5.03
CA VAL A 162 12.67 -20.68 -6.02
C VAL A 162 13.91 -19.92 -6.47
N ASP A 163 15.04 -20.35 -5.93
CA ASP A 163 16.41 -19.97 -6.28
C ASP A 163 16.85 -20.60 -7.63
N ASP A 164 15.96 -20.64 -8.62
CA ASP A 164 16.14 -21.35 -9.88
C ASP A 164 16.43 -20.38 -11.04
N GLU A 165 17.54 -20.63 -11.73
CA GLU A 165 18.00 -19.86 -12.89
C GLU A 165 16.95 -19.83 -14.00
N ILE A 166 16.08 -20.86 -14.07
CA ILE A 166 14.94 -20.93 -14.99
C ILE A 166 13.95 -19.81 -14.72
N HIS A 167 13.56 -19.59 -13.47
CA HIS A 167 12.62 -18.52 -13.10
C HIS A 167 13.21 -17.13 -13.34
N ARG A 168 14.51 -16.92 -13.13
CA ARG A 168 15.16 -15.64 -13.46
C ARG A 168 15.03 -15.29 -14.94
N ARG A 169 15.17 -16.27 -15.85
CA ARG A 169 15.02 -16.05 -17.29
C ARG A 169 13.57 -15.75 -17.68
N GLU A 170 12.60 -16.40 -17.05
CA GLU A 170 11.17 -16.12 -17.27
C GLU A 170 10.79 -14.73 -16.77
N ILE A 171 11.24 -14.36 -15.58
CA ILE A 171 11.05 -13.03 -15.00
C ILE A 171 11.61 -11.93 -15.90
N GLN A 172 12.81 -12.13 -16.45
CA GLN A 172 13.44 -11.16 -17.36
C GLN A 172 12.69 -10.97 -18.68
N ARG A 173 11.83 -11.92 -19.07
CA ARG A 173 11.03 -11.84 -20.30
C ARG A 173 9.62 -11.29 -20.06
N ALA A 174 9.14 -11.30 -18.82
CA ALA A 174 7.79 -10.87 -18.51
C ALA A 174 7.66 -9.34 -18.57
N ASN A 175 6.69 -8.87 -19.36
CA ASN A 175 6.36 -7.44 -19.45
C ASN A 175 5.43 -7.01 -18.31
N VAL A 176 4.69 -7.96 -17.74
CA VAL A 176 3.68 -7.73 -16.71
C VAL A 176 3.81 -8.79 -15.63
N ILE A 177 3.83 -8.33 -14.37
CA ILE A 177 4.01 -9.20 -13.22
C ILE A 177 2.96 -8.87 -12.16
N GLY A 178 2.21 -9.87 -11.74
CA GLY A 178 1.33 -9.81 -10.57
C GLY A 178 2.03 -10.36 -9.33
N ILE A 179 1.80 -9.75 -8.18
CA ILE A 179 2.21 -10.24 -6.86
C ILE A 179 0.96 -10.26 -5.97
N ASP A 180 0.55 -11.44 -5.54
CA ASP A 180 -0.73 -11.61 -4.84
C ASP A 180 -0.81 -10.90 -3.48
N SER A 181 0.33 -10.64 -2.84
CA SER A 181 0.42 -9.95 -1.57
C SER A 181 1.87 -9.72 -1.16
N ILE A 182 2.13 -8.56 -0.57
CA ILE A 182 3.41 -8.22 0.09
C ILE A 182 3.24 -8.21 1.60
N GLY A 183 4.21 -8.77 2.32
CA GLY A 183 4.19 -8.88 3.78
C GLY A 183 5.05 -9.98 4.38
N PRO A 184 5.06 -10.11 5.72
CA PRO A 184 5.75 -11.19 6.41
C PRO A 184 5.27 -12.56 5.91
N GLY A 185 6.21 -13.44 5.54
CA GLY A 185 5.91 -14.78 4.99
C GLY A 185 5.36 -14.75 3.55
N LYS A 186 5.53 -13.64 2.84
CA LYS A 186 5.09 -13.42 1.46
C LYS A 186 6.20 -12.71 0.68
N ALA A 187 5.87 -12.13 -0.48
CA ALA A 187 6.79 -11.29 -1.25
C ALA A 187 7.33 -10.13 -0.41
N SER A 188 8.64 -9.86 -0.55
CA SER A 188 9.27 -8.66 0.00
C SER A 188 8.93 -7.44 -0.86
N PRO A 189 8.73 -6.24 -0.26
CA PRO A 189 8.59 -5.00 -1.03
C PRO A 189 9.80 -4.73 -1.94
N TYR A 190 11.01 -5.13 -1.53
CA TYR A 190 12.22 -4.98 -2.35
C TYR A 190 12.15 -5.83 -3.64
N THR A 191 11.58 -7.02 -3.57
CA THR A 191 11.36 -7.87 -4.76
C THR A 191 10.43 -7.18 -5.74
N ALA A 192 9.33 -6.59 -5.26
CA ALA A 192 8.40 -5.86 -6.12
C ALA A 192 9.06 -4.63 -6.79
N LEU A 193 9.91 -3.90 -6.06
CA LEU A 193 10.65 -2.76 -6.61
C LEU A 193 11.69 -3.17 -7.66
N TRP A 194 12.42 -4.25 -7.41
CA TRP A 194 13.38 -4.81 -8.36
C TRP A 194 12.69 -5.29 -9.66
N LEU A 195 11.54 -5.93 -9.54
CA LEU A 195 10.73 -6.33 -10.71
C LEU A 195 10.18 -5.11 -11.46
N ALA A 196 9.79 -4.06 -10.72
CA ALA A 196 9.24 -2.83 -11.28
C ALA A 196 10.25 -1.99 -12.07
N GLU A 197 11.52 -2.37 -12.08
CA GLU A 197 12.53 -1.72 -12.92
C GLU A 197 12.34 -2.03 -14.40
N ASN A 198 11.89 -3.25 -14.72
CA ASN A 198 11.84 -3.74 -16.10
C ASN A 198 10.42 -4.20 -16.52
N ALA A 199 9.51 -4.39 -15.57
CA ALA A 199 8.14 -4.82 -15.83
C ALA A 199 7.10 -3.89 -15.20
N ARG A 200 5.86 -4.01 -15.68
CA ARG A 200 4.68 -3.48 -14.99
C ARG A 200 4.32 -4.41 -13.84
N VAL A 201 4.54 -3.97 -12.61
CA VAL A 201 4.28 -4.77 -11.40
C VAL A 201 2.99 -4.32 -10.75
N TYR A 202 2.06 -5.26 -10.57
CA TYR A 202 0.82 -5.07 -9.82
C TYR A 202 0.89 -5.87 -8.54
N THR A 203 0.72 -5.21 -7.39
CA THR A 203 0.81 -5.91 -6.10
C THR A 203 -0.27 -5.50 -5.12
N ILE A 204 -0.69 -6.44 -4.29
CA ILE A 204 -1.71 -6.24 -3.27
C ILE A 204 -1.08 -5.89 -1.93
N ILE A 205 -1.62 -4.85 -1.29
CA ILE A 205 -1.27 -4.48 0.08
C ILE A 205 -2.50 -4.38 0.97
N ASP A 206 -2.42 -4.90 2.19
CA ASP A 206 -3.51 -4.85 3.17
C ASP A 206 -3.54 -3.52 3.90
N ALA A 207 -4.34 -2.61 3.36
CA ALA A 207 -4.57 -1.29 3.92
C ALA A 207 -5.95 -0.78 3.51
N PRO A 208 -6.64 0.01 4.34
CA PRO A 208 -8.02 0.43 4.07
C PRO A 208 -8.17 1.55 3.03
N ASP A 209 -7.06 2.17 2.63
CA ASP A 209 -7.02 3.27 1.66
C ASP A 209 -5.65 3.35 0.98
N GLY A 210 -5.50 4.26 0.02
CA GLY A 210 -4.29 4.39 -0.79
C GLY A 210 -3.09 4.90 0.01
N LYS A 211 -3.29 5.93 0.85
CA LYS A 211 -2.22 6.53 1.66
C LYS A 211 -1.65 5.51 2.64
N ARG A 212 -2.52 4.86 3.41
CA ARG A 212 -2.09 3.80 4.35
C ARG A 212 -1.50 2.60 3.63
N GLY A 213 -1.92 2.34 2.40
CA GLY A 213 -1.31 1.33 1.54
C GLY A 213 0.15 1.65 1.23
N LEU A 214 0.43 2.89 0.82
CA LEU A 214 1.80 3.35 0.57
C LEU A 214 2.64 3.33 1.86
N ASP A 215 2.11 3.88 2.95
CA ASP A 215 2.80 3.91 4.24
C ASP A 215 3.13 2.48 4.74
N ALA A 216 2.17 1.55 4.61
CA ALA A 216 2.38 0.15 4.95
C ALA A 216 3.43 -0.52 4.06
N PHE A 217 3.48 -0.19 2.77
CA PHE A 217 4.47 -0.74 1.84
C PHE A 217 5.89 -0.33 2.28
N ILE A 218 6.08 0.97 2.53
CA ILE A 218 7.37 1.52 2.94
C ILE A 218 7.76 1.01 4.32
N ALA A 219 6.82 0.92 5.26
CA ALA A 219 7.09 0.45 6.61
C ALA A 219 7.60 -1.01 6.62
N GLN A 220 7.14 -1.86 5.71
CA GLN A 220 7.62 -3.24 5.58
C GLN A 220 9.07 -3.35 5.09
N MET A 221 9.65 -2.29 4.53
CA MET A 221 11.04 -2.25 4.10
C MET A 221 12.03 -2.03 5.27
N GLY A 222 11.52 -1.72 6.46
CA GLY A 222 12.30 -1.61 7.69
C GLY A 222 12.85 -0.20 8.00
N PRO A 223 13.23 0.06 9.26
CA PRO A 223 13.49 1.40 9.78
C PRO A 223 14.85 2.08 9.52
N PRO A 224 15.97 1.44 9.11
CA PRO A 224 17.22 2.21 8.96
C PRO A 224 17.25 3.12 7.73
N ARG A 225 16.20 3.12 6.88
CA ARG A 225 16.25 3.72 5.53
C ARG A 225 14.90 4.26 5.05
N PHE A 226 14.05 4.78 5.93
CA PHE A 226 12.71 5.25 5.51
C PHE A 226 12.77 6.26 4.35
N ALA A 227 13.75 7.16 4.38
CA ALA A 227 14.03 8.12 3.31
C ALA A 227 14.35 7.41 1.97
N ILE A 228 15.42 6.61 1.93
CA ILE A 228 15.85 5.84 0.75
C ILE A 228 14.71 4.95 0.23
N ASN A 229 14.00 4.26 1.13
CA ASN A 229 12.88 3.39 0.78
C ASN A 229 11.74 4.19 0.15
N SER A 230 11.45 5.38 0.68
CA SER A 230 10.44 6.28 0.10
C SER A 230 10.86 6.73 -1.30
N ASP A 231 12.14 7.04 -1.52
CA ASP A 231 12.64 7.41 -2.84
C ASP A 231 12.48 6.28 -3.85
N MET A 232 12.99 5.10 -3.50
CA MET A 232 12.91 3.91 -4.34
C MET A 232 11.47 3.61 -4.71
N VAL A 233 10.55 3.70 -3.75
CA VAL A 233 9.13 3.49 -3.99
C VAL A 233 8.56 4.57 -4.90
N LEU A 234 8.76 5.86 -4.60
CA LEU A 234 8.17 6.95 -5.38
C LEU A 234 8.71 7.04 -6.82
N GLY A 235 9.99 6.70 -7.01
CA GLY A 235 10.60 6.59 -8.34
C GLY A 235 9.92 5.55 -9.23
N LYS A 236 9.57 4.39 -8.65
CA LYS A 236 8.93 3.29 -9.38
C LYS A 236 7.40 3.36 -9.37
N LEU A 237 6.77 4.00 -8.38
CA LEU A 237 5.32 4.07 -8.23
C LEU A 237 4.65 4.76 -9.43
N ARG A 238 3.65 4.10 -10.02
CA ARG A 238 2.86 4.59 -11.16
C ARG A 238 1.44 4.93 -10.74
N ALA A 239 0.83 4.10 -9.90
CA ALA A 239 -0.49 4.34 -9.37
C ALA A 239 -0.72 3.61 -8.04
N ILE A 240 -1.69 4.11 -7.27
CA ILE A 240 -2.29 3.41 -6.14
C ILE A 240 -3.78 3.28 -6.43
N ILE A 241 -4.29 2.06 -6.34
CA ILE A 241 -5.70 1.70 -6.53
C ILE A 241 -6.23 1.26 -5.17
N ALA A 242 -7.04 2.08 -4.52
CA ALA A 242 -7.68 1.74 -3.26
C ALA A 242 -9.13 1.27 -3.49
N LEU A 243 -9.40 0.03 -3.11
CA LEU A 243 -10.68 -0.63 -3.35
C LEU A 243 -11.57 -0.65 -2.13
N ARG A 244 -12.86 -0.39 -2.35
CA ARG A 244 -13.93 -0.48 -1.35
C ARG A 244 -15.15 -1.15 -1.95
N ARG A 245 -15.88 -1.89 -1.13
CA ARG A 245 -17.15 -2.49 -1.52
C ARG A 245 -18.30 -1.73 -0.88
N TYR A 246 -19.29 -1.41 -1.69
CA TYR A 246 -20.49 -0.72 -1.29
C TYR A 246 -21.69 -1.63 -1.55
N ALA A 247 -22.69 -1.58 -0.67
CA ALA A 247 -23.96 -2.23 -0.96
C ALA A 247 -24.57 -1.57 -2.22
N ALA A 248 -25.08 -2.39 -3.14
CA ALA A 248 -25.76 -1.87 -4.31
C ALA A 248 -27.05 -1.12 -3.90
N ALA A 249 -27.36 -0.02 -4.60
CA ALA A 249 -28.53 0.80 -4.26
C ALA A 249 -29.87 0.07 -4.43
N ASP A 250 -29.91 -0.97 -5.28
CA ASP A 250 -31.06 -1.85 -5.47
C ASP A 250 -31.20 -2.94 -4.39
N GLY A 251 -30.29 -2.94 -3.40
CA GLY A 251 -30.23 -3.93 -2.33
C GLY A 251 -29.74 -5.31 -2.79
N ARG A 252 -29.28 -5.46 -4.04
CA ARG A 252 -28.86 -6.74 -4.62
C ARG A 252 -27.36 -6.75 -4.85
N GLY A 253 -26.65 -7.33 -3.88
CA GLY A 253 -25.22 -7.55 -4.00
C GLY A 253 -24.39 -6.31 -3.69
N TRP A 254 -23.25 -6.20 -4.35
CA TRP A 254 -22.21 -5.22 -4.02
C TRP A 254 -21.69 -4.54 -5.29
N VAL A 255 -21.34 -3.26 -5.16
CA VAL A 255 -20.64 -2.49 -6.17
C VAL A 255 -19.21 -2.24 -5.68
N LEU A 256 -18.25 -2.36 -6.58
CA LEU A 256 -16.87 -2.03 -6.33
C LEU A 256 -16.66 -0.53 -6.57
N GLY A 257 -16.18 0.19 -5.55
CA GLY A 257 -15.63 1.53 -5.71
C GLY A 257 -14.11 1.47 -5.70
N ALA A 258 -13.48 2.19 -6.63
CA ALA A 258 -12.04 2.28 -6.74
C ALA A 258 -11.63 3.76 -6.70
N GLU A 259 -10.77 4.11 -5.75
CA GLU A 259 -10.05 5.38 -5.74
C GLU A 259 -8.69 5.15 -6.41
N VAL A 260 -8.38 5.95 -7.41
CA VAL A 260 -7.13 5.85 -8.16
C VAL A 260 -6.32 7.12 -7.91
N SER A 261 -5.14 6.97 -7.33
CA SER A 261 -4.17 8.04 -7.14
C SER A 261 -2.94 7.80 -8.01
N ARG A 262 -2.43 8.87 -8.64
CA ARG A 262 -1.24 8.82 -9.49
C ARG A 262 -0.26 9.89 -9.01
N PRO A 263 0.95 9.51 -8.57
CA PRO A 263 1.93 10.49 -8.13
C PRO A 263 2.40 11.32 -9.32
N LYS A 264 2.20 12.65 -9.23
CA LYS A 264 2.65 13.60 -10.25
C LYS A 264 4.17 13.70 -10.28
N PRO A 265 4.79 14.06 -11.42
CA PRO A 265 6.24 14.28 -11.48
C PRO A 265 6.76 15.28 -10.44
N SER A 266 5.98 16.32 -10.14
CA SER A 266 6.30 17.28 -9.08
C SER A 266 6.34 16.62 -7.71
N GLU A 267 5.34 15.80 -7.38
CA GLU A 267 5.24 15.07 -6.10
C GLU A 267 6.40 14.08 -5.92
N LYS A 268 6.90 13.49 -7.01
CA LYS A 268 8.11 12.65 -7.00
C LYS A 268 9.41 13.45 -6.80
N ARG A 269 9.50 14.66 -7.36
CA ARG A 269 10.70 15.52 -7.25
C ARG A 269 10.85 16.18 -5.88
N TYR A 270 9.72 16.50 -5.22
CA TYR A 270 9.75 17.07 -3.88
C TYR A 270 10.30 16.11 -2.82
N SER A 271 10.14 14.78 -2.97
CA SER A 271 10.79 13.81 -2.08
C SER A 271 12.30 13.72 -2.32
N LEU A 272 12.74 13.77 -3.59
CA LEU A 272 14.16 13.70 -3.98
C LEU A 272 14.99 14.90 -3.51
N ALA A 273 14.47 16.12 -3.69
CA ALA A 273 15.20 17.34 -3.36
C ALA A 273 15.45 17.49 -1.85
N VAL A 274 14.52 17.03 -1.02
CA VAL A 274 14.70 17.10 0.43
C VAL A 274 15.67 16.02 0.93
N MET A 275 15.85 14.91 0.21
CA MET A 275 16.65 13.78 0.70
C MET A 275 18.12 13.82 0.31
N HIS A 276 18.49 14.46 -0.81
CA HIS A 276 19.91 14.73 -1.09
C HIS A 276 20.58 15.56 0.01
N SER A 277 19.85 16.50 0.64
CA SER A 277 20.36 17.22 1.81
C SER A 277 20.49 16.36 3.07
N PHE A 278 19.82 15.21 3.15
CA PHE A 278 19.92 14.29 4.29
C PHE A 278 21.04 13.25 4.11
N GLU A 279 21.27 12.74 2.89
CA GLU A 279 22.23 11.66 2.64
C GLU A 279 23.70 12.08 2.78
N GLU A 280 24.07 13.31 2.39
CA GLU A 280 25.43 13.82 2.57
C GLU A 280 25.79 13.95 4.07
N ASP A 281 24.81 14.36 4.88
CA ASP A 281 24.97 14.55 6.32
C ASP A 281 24.92 13.22 7.11
N GLU A 282 24.01 12.32 6.78
CA GLU A 282 23.83 11.05 7.50
C GLU A 282 24.99 10.07 7.24
N SER A 283 25.54 10.06 6.01
CA SER A 283 26.73 9.28 5.67
C SER A 283 27.97 9.75 6.42
N ARG A 284 28.09 11.07 6.65
CA ARG A 284 29.16 11.67 7.46
C ARG A 284 29.05 11.28 8.94
N LEU A 285 27.84 11.32 9.50
CA LEU A 285 27.59 11.06 10.92
C LEU A 285 27.65 9.57 11.30
N MET A 286 27.30 8.67 10.37
CA MET A 286 27.49 7.23 10.54
C MET A 286 28.97 6.84 10.54
N ALA A 287 29.81 7.51 9.73
CA ALA A 287 31.25 7.33 9.77
C ALA A 287 31.87 7.78 11.11
N GLU A 288 31.19 8.68 11.83
CA GLU A 288 31.64 9.23 13.12
C GLU A 288 31.07 8.47 14.34
N GLY A 289 30.15 7.52 14.17
CA GLY A 289 29.66 6.66 15.26
C GLY A 289 28.73 7.32 16.29
N ARG A 290 28.04 8.41 15.92
CA ARG A 290 27.37 9.33 16.86
C ARG A 290 25.88 9.11 17.15
N ILE A 291 25.22 8.04 16.68
CA ILE A 291 23.75 7.90 16.82
C ILE A 291 23.35 6.75 17.77
N ASN A 292 22.52 7.02 18.79
CA ASN A 292 21.93 6.02 19.69
C ASN A 292 20.39 6.14 19.81
N HIS A 293 19.68 5.00 19.91
CA HIS A 293 18.24 4.87 19.62
C HIS A 293 17.32 4.95 20.86
N GLN A 294 16.90 6.15 21.27
CA GLN A 294 15.62 6.35 21.97
C GLN A 294 14.90 7.58 21.41
N LEU A 295 13.64 7.44 21.00
CA LEU A 295 12.80 8.53 20.50
C LEU A 295 11.90 9.05 21.64
N PRO A 296 11.89 10.36 21.94
CA PRO A 296 10.94 11.01 22.83
C PRO A 296 9.59 11.22 22.12
N ARG A 297 8.55 11.46 22.93
CA ARG A 297 7.14 11.49 22.49
C ARG A 297 6.83 12.69 21.57
N PRO A 298 5.90 12.54 20.60
CA PRO A 298 5.47 13.64 19.73
C PRO A 298 4.77 14.74 20.54
N ILE A 299 5.01 16.01 20.16
CA ILE A 299 4.21 17.14 20.64
C ILE A 299 2.86 17.07 19.93
N GLN A 300 1.76 17.03 20.69
CA GLN A 300 0.42 17.18 20.13
C GLN A 300 -0.05 18.62 20.35
N HIS A 301 -0.17 19.39 19.28
CA HIS A 301 -0.88 20.67 19.30
C HIS A 301 -1.97 20.70 18.23
N GLY A 302 -3.08 21.36 18.56
CA GLY A 302 -4.12 21.72 17.60
C GLY A 302 -3.66 22.84 16.65
N PRO A 303 -4.52 23.33 15.75
CA PRO A 303 -4.21 24.50 14.93
C PRO A 303 -3.81 25.70 15.80
N ILE A 304 -2.78 26.44 15.38
CA ILE A 304 -2.33 27.67 16.05
C ILE A 304 -3.22 28.82 15.58
N GLU A 305 -4.11 29.29 16.44
CA GLU A 305 -5.17 30.24 16.09
C GLU A 305 -4.83 31.70 16.47
N ASP A 306 -3.91 31.90 17.42
CA ASP A 306 -3.52 33.21 17.91
C ASP A 306 -2.02 33.31 18.27
N ALA A 307 -1.56 34.55 18.49
CA ALA A 307 -0.16 34.85 18.77
C ALA A 307 0.34 34.26 20.11
N ALA A 308 -0.55 34.08 21.10
CA ALA A 308 -0.17 33.48 22.38
C ALA A 308 0.09 31.98 22.22
N GLN A 309 -0.74 31.29 21.43
CA GLN A 309 -0.52 29.89 21.05
C GLN A 309 0.74 29.73 20.19
N ALA A 310 0.97 30.64 19.24
CA ALA A 310 2.16 30.63 18.41
C ALA A 310 3.44 30.80 19.25
N LYS A 311 3.43 31.75 20.19
CA LYS A 311 4.56 31.96 21.11
C LYS A 311 4.79 30.76 22.02
N LEU A 312 3.72 30.20 22.60
CA LEU A 312 3.82 29.02 23.46
C LEU A 312 4.37 27.81 22.70
N PHE A 313 3.96 27.64 21.44
CA PHE A 313 4.49 26.63 20.54
C PHE A 313 5.99 26.83 20.28
N LEU A 314 6.43 28.05 19.94
CA LEU A 314 7.85 28.34 19.71
C LEU A 314 8.69 28.22 20.98
N ASP A 315 8.18 28.65 22.13
CA ASP A 315 8.86 28.48 23.43
C ASP A 315 9.06 26.99 23.75
N GLU A 316 8.04 26.16 23.51
CA GLU A 316 8.12 24.70 23.74
C GLU A 316 9.02 24.00 22.73
N LEU A 317 8.96 24.42 21.46
CA LEU A 317 9.86 23.95 20.41
C LEU A 317 11.31 24.30 20.76
N GLY A 318 11.59 25.55 21.14
CA GLY A 318 12.90 26.01 21.59
C GLY A 318 13.46 25.16 22.72
N ARG A 319 12.70 24.97 23.81
CA ARG A 319 13.11 24.12 24.96
C ARG A 319 13.45 22.68 24.58
N GLN A 320 12.80 22.14 23.56
CA GLN A 320 13.06 20.76 23.12
C GLN A 320 14.27 20.64 22.20
N LEU A 321 14.69 21.73 21.58
CA LEU A 321 15.76 21.76 20.59
C LEU A 321 17.08 22.25 21.20
N SER A 322 17.05 23.25 22.08
CA SER A 322 18.24 23.82 22.71
C SER A 322 17.95 24.36 24.11
N THR A 323 18.98 24.44 24.94
CA THR A 323 18.96 25.18 26.19
C THR A 323 19.16 26.68 25.99
N ASP A 324 19.73 27.07 24.85
CA ASP A 324 19.95 28.45 24.45
C ASP A 324 19.14 28.76 23.19
N PHE A 325 18.06 29.50 23.37
CA PHE A 325 17.18 29.93 22.29
C PHE A 325 16.49 31.24 22.71
N SER A 326 16.08 32.02 21.73
CA SER A 326 15.28 33.22 21.95
C SER A 326 14.05 33.20 21.06
N VAL A 327 12.91 33.59 21.63
CA VAL A 327 11.68 33.82 20.87
C VAL A 327 11.43 35.31 20.86
N SER A 328 11.50 35.93 19.68
CA SER A 328 11.16 37.32 19.45
C SER A 328 9.79 37.43 18.78
N VAL A 329 9.14 38.57 19.02
CA VAL A 329 7.91 38.96 18.34
C VAL A 329 8.23 40.25 17.61
N ASP A 330 8.11 40.25 16.29
CA ASP A 330 8.32 41.43 15.47
C ASP A 330 7.01 42.22 15.30
N ASP A 331 7.14 43.47 14.89
CA ASP A 331 6.02 44.42 14.73
C ASP A 331 4.98 44.00 13.67
N ASP A 332 5.32 43.04 12.80
CA ASP A 332 4.50 42.59 11.65
C ASP A 332 3.61 41.35 11.93
N ASP A 333 3.29 41.05 13.20
CA ASP A 333 2.64 39.80 13.64
C ASP A 333 3.45 38.54 13.30
N SER A 334 4.75 38.67 13.04
CA SER A 334 5.68 37.54 12.93
C SER A 334 6.29 37.19 14.28
N LEU A 335 6.41 35.90 14.56
CA LEU A 335 7.14 35.39 15.71
C LEU A 335 8.34 34.59 15.20
N SER A 336 9.52 34.88 15.72
CA SER A 336 10.75 34.20 15.32
C SER A 336 11.33 33.46 16.50
N LEU A 337 11.71 32.19 16.28
CA LEU A 337 12.50 31.39 17.20
C LEU A 337 13.91 31.30 16.61
N ASP A 338 14.86 31.96 17.28
CA ASP A 338 16.26 31.84 16.95
C ASP A 338 16.92 30.87 17.93
N ILE A 339 17.60 29.89 17.38
CA ILE A 339 18.37 28.92 18.14
C ILE A 339 19.82 29.02 17.65
N ASP A 340 20.69 29.46 18.55
CA ASP A 340 22.14 29.41 18.34
C ASP A 340 22.66 28.07 18.84
N ASP A 341 23.25 27.30 17.94
CA ASP A 341 23.94 26.07 18.27
C ASP A 341 25.44 26.35 18.39
N GLU A 342 25.90 26.65 19.61
CA GLU A 342 27.32 26.92 19.90
C GLU A 342 28.25 25.78 19.47
N LEU A 343 27.75 24.53 19.37
CA LEU A 343 28.57 23.37 19.01
C LEU A 343 28.79 23.25 17.51
N THR A 344 27.85 23.73 16.69
CA THR A 344 27.95 23.65 15.23
C THR A 344 28.23 25.00 14.57
N GLY A 345 28.15 26.11 15.30
CA GLY A 345 28.26 27.46 14.75
C GLY A 345 27.12 27.80 13.78
N ARG A 346 26.00 27.08 13.88
CA ARG A 346 24.84 27.26 13.01
C ARG A 346 23.72 27.95 13.76
N ARG A 347 23.11 28.92 13.10
CA ARG A 347 21.90 29.59 13.60
C ARG A 347 20.70 29.06 12.83
N VAL A 348 19.73 28.55 13.56
CA VAL A 348 18.44 28.13 12.99
C VAL A 348 17.40 29.16 13.39
N SER A 349 16.76 29.79 12.40
CA SER A 349 15.63 30.69 12.64
C SER A 349 14.35 30.07 12.10
N VAL A 350 13.31 30.07 12.93
CA VAL A 350 11.96 29.63 12.57
C VAL A 350 11.03 30.81 12.74
N THR A 351 10.52 31.36 11.64
CA THR A 351 9.58 32.48 11.63
C THR A 351 8.17 31.99 11.34
N LEU A 352 7.24 32.24 12.26
CA LEU A 352 5.80 32.10 12.05
C LEU A 352 5.24 33.43 11.58
N THR A 353 4.72 33.49 10.36
CA THR A 353 4.08 34.70 9.81
C THR A 353 2.57 34.52 9.75
N ARG A 354 1.81 35.47 10.29
CA ARG A 354 0.36 35.39 10.26
C ARG A 354 -0.19 35.70 8.87
N ASP A 355 -0.80 34.72 8.20
CA ASP A 355 -1.60 34.95 7.00
C ASP A 355 -2.91 35.67 7.40
N ARG A 356 -2.95 36.99 7.13
CA ARG A 356 -4.09 37.87 7.40
C ARG A 356 -5.38 37.42 6.69
N ASN A 357 -5.27 36.73 5.55
CA ASN A 357 -6.42 36.25 4.79
C ASN A 357 -6.95 34.91 5.31
N ARG A 358 -6.07 34.06 5.86
CA ARG A 358 -6.44 32.69 6.25
C ARG A 358 -6.59 32.49 7.76
N ARG A 359 -6.29 33.50 8.59
CA ARG A 359 -6.27 33.40 10.07
C ARG A 359 -5.43 32.21 10.56
N ARG A 360 -4.30 31.98 9.91
CA ARG A 360 -3.35 30.89 10.22
C ARG A 360 -1.94 31.44 10.18
N TYR A 361 -1.01 30.75 10.83
CA TYR A 361 0.41 31.05 10.74
C TYR A 361 1.06 30.16 9.68
N ASP A 362 1.76 30.78 8.73
CA ASP A 362 2.69 30.11 7.82
C ASP A 362 4.04 29.99 8.51
N VAL A 363 4.75 28.88 8.27
CA VAL A 363 6.06 28.64 8.88
C VAL A 363 7.14 28.85 7.83
N MET A 364 8.11 29.68 8.14
CA MET A 364 9.34 29.84 7.37
C MET A 364 10.50 29.38 8.23
N MET A 365 11.39 28.59 7.65
CA MET A 365 12.62 28.15 8.33
C MET A 365 13.82 28.57 7.50
N THR A 366 14.76 29.23 8.15
CA THR A 366 16.06 29.62 7.58
C THR A 366 17.18 29.05 8.44
N THR A 367 18.27 28.68 7.78
CA THR A 367 19.48 28.19 8.44
C THR A 367 20.65 29.00 7.93
N GLU A 368 21.39 29.62 8.84
CA GLU A 368 22.63 30.34 8.55
C GLU A 368 23.81 29.55 9.12
N GLU A 369 24.83 29.32 8.29
CA GLU A 369 26.13 28.79 8.73
C GLU A 369 27.06 29.99 8.94
N GLU A 370 27.52 30.23 10.17
CA GLU A 370 28.68 31.09 10.39
C GLU A 370 29.96 30.29 10.08
N ASP A 371 30.36 30.28 8.81
CA ASP A 371 31.72 29.89 8.46
C ASP A 371 32.68 31.01 8.90
N TRP A 372 33.46 30.77 9.95
CA TRP A 372 34.48 31.69 10.50
C TRP A 372 35.66 31.99 9.54
N ASP A 373 35.57 31.67 8.25
CA ASP A 373 36.67 31.89 7.31
C ASP A 373 36.24 31.96 5.83
N ILE A 374 35.31 32.84 5.44
CA ILE A 374 34.94 33.01 4.02
C ILE A 374 34.76 34.48 3.61
N GLU A 375 35.86 35.12 3.21
CA GLU A 375 35.83 36.24 2.26
C GLU A 375 35.72 35.76 0.79
N SER A 376 35.56 34.45 0.50
CA SER A 376 35.81 33.93 -0.86
C SER A 376 34.71 33.12 -1.56
N ARG A 377 33.56 32.82 -0.94
CA ARG A 377 32.49 32.05 -1.62
C ARG A 377 31.10 32.50 -1.18
N GLY A 378 30.50 33.38 -1.96
CA GLY A 378 29.12 33.87 -1.77
C GLY A 378 28.08 32.75 -1.86
N ARG A 379 27.79 32.10 -0.73
CA ARG A 379 26.60 31.28 -0.55
C ARG A 379 25.47 32.16 -0.02
N VAL A 380 24.27 31.95 -0.57
CA VAL A 380 23.04 32.65 -0.22
C VAL A 380 22.27 31.78 0.80
N PRO A 381 21.65 32.35 1.84
CA PRO A 381 20.84 31.59 2.80
C PRO A 381 19.71 30.79 2.11
N GLU A 382 19.51 29.53 2.51
CA GLU A 382 18.35 28.76 2.04
C GLU A 382 17.08 29.21 2.80
N THR A 383 16.07 29.68 2.06
CA THR A 383 14.76 30.08 2.61
C THR A 383 13.68 29.10 2.15
N ARG A 384 12.89 28.54 3.09
CA ARG A 384 11.79 27.60 2.79
C ARG A 384 10.49 28.01 3.46
N VAL A 385 9.37 27.98 2.72
CA VAL A 385 8.01 28.38 3.16
C VAL A 385 7.08 27.16 3.22
N PHE A 386 6.35 26.98 4.33
CA PHE A 386 5.44 25.86 4.59
C PHE A 386 4.03 26.38 4.94
N GLY A 387 2.98 25.70 4.46
CA GLY A 387 1.60 26.26 4.45
C GLY A 387 0.49 25.36 5.03
N ALA A 388 0.79 24.15 5.50
CA ALA A 388 -0.21 23.24 6.07
C ALA A 388 0.15 22.68 7.47
N PRO A 389 -0.82 22.36 8.34
CA PRO A 389 -0.56 21.76 9.66
C PRO A 389 0.18 20.40 9.61
N SER A 390 0.09 19.66 8.51
CA SER A 390 0.89 18.45 8.25
C SER A 390 2.37 18.74 8.08
N ASP A 391 2.71 19.98 7.67
CA ASP A 391 4.08 20.44 7.50
C ASP A 391 4.72 20.74 8.87
N LEU A 392 3.90 20.98 9.91
CA LEU A 392 4.37 21.21 11.28
C LEU A 392 4.95 19.95 11.93
N ASP A 393 4.30 18.79 11.77
CA ASP A 393 4.83 17.50 12.26
C ASP A 393 6.12 17.10 11.50
N TYR A 394 6.25 17.60 10.27
CA TYR A 394 7.44 17.45 9.43
C TYR A 394 8.58 18.39 9.87
N ILE A 395 8.29 19.65 10.17
CA ILE A 395 9.23 20.64 10.73
C ILE A 395 9.74 20.18 12.10
N ILE A 396 8.87 19.70 12.98
CA ILE A 396 9.26 19.18 14.30
C ILE A 396 10.22 17.99 14.16
N ARG A 397 10.03 17.12 13.15
CA ARG A 397 10.95 16.01 12.87
C ARG A 397 12.28 16.50 12.28
N LEU A 398 12.24 17.47 11.38
CA LEU A 398 13.43 18.12 10.79
C LEU A 398 14.30 18.78 11.86
N SER A 399 13.72 19.67 12.67
CA SER A 399 14.46 20.39 13.71
C SER A 399 15.00 19.44 14.79
N ARG A 400 14.21 18.44 15.24
CA ARG A 400 14.68 17.47 16.25
C ARG A 400 15.81 16.57 15.76
N ASN A 401 15.82 16.21 14.48
CA ASN A 401 16.91 15.44 13.88
C ASN A 401 18.15 16.31 13.65
N PHE A 402 17.99 17.62 13.43
CA PHE A 402 19.09 18.58 13.33
C PHE A 402 19.80 18.77 14.67
N PHE A 403 19.06 19.01 15.76
CA PHE A 403 19.64 19.31 17.08
C PHE A 403 20.23 18.10 17.83
N ARG A 404 19.73 16.88 17.61
CA ARG A 404 20.38 15.67 18.18
C ARG A 404 21.79 15.41 17.64
N ARG A 405 22.17 16.01 16.50
CA ARG A 405 23.48 15.85 15.88
C ARG A 405 24.58 16.66 16.58
N ALA A 406 24.22 17.62 17.43
CA ALA A 406 25.17 18.47 18.14
C ALA A 406 25.48 17.98 19.56
N GLN A 407 24.51 17.34 20.24
CA GLN A 407 24.64 16.93 21.65
C GLN A 407 25.22 15.50 21.88
N SER A 408 25.61 14.78 20.82
CA SER A 408 26.25 13.45 20.86
C SER A 408 27.51 13.43 19.99
#